data_AF-A0A086QQH3-F1
#
_entry.id   AF-A0A086QQH3-F1
#
_cell.length_a   1.000
_cell.length_b   1.000
_cell.length_c   1.000
_cell.angle_alpha   90.00
_cell.angle_beta   90.00
_cell.angle_gamma   90.00
#
_symmetry.space_group_name_H-M   'P 1'
#
loop_
_entity.id
_entity.type
_entity.pdbx_description
1 polymer ?
#
loop_
_entity_poly.entity_id
_entity_poly.type
_entity_poly.pdbx_seq_one_letter_code
_entity_poly.pdbx_strand_id
1 'polypeptide(L)'
;MVLRPCVGALRAARFSCRRYFSELQRERIAEIWHARFSSFASSQPCTWRQFSQRAFHVASNAASPAYEKSSSQTVTISFVLPDNTEKTVEAKVGDTILEVAHANNIELEGACEGACSCSTCHVILEPEVYDELPEPSEQEEDMLDLAACLTPTSRLGCQIHVTPDLNNAKIRLPQITRNFYVDGHVPAPH
;
A
#
# COMPACT_ATOMS: atom_id res chain seq x y z
N MET A 1 4.04 -11.10 -55.84
CA MET A 1 4.32 -9.65 -55.98
C MET A 1 3.32 -8.92 -55.10
N VAL A 2 3.70 -8.41 -53.91
CA VAL A 2 4.43 -7.13 -53.69
C VAL A 2 3.47 -5.97 -54.02
N LEU A 3 3.01 -5.02 -53.19
CA LEU A 3 3.24 -4.47 -51.83
C LEU A 3 1.94 -3.67 -51.45
N ARG A 4 1.44 -3.56 -50.20
CA ARG A 4 1.61 -2.45 -49.20
C ARG A 4 2.00 -1.06 -49.76
N PRO A 5 1.80 0.09 -49.06
CA PRO A 5 1.10 0.45 -47.80
C PRO A 5 0.21 1.73 -48.00
N CYS A 6 -0.44 2.40 -47.04
CA CYS A 6 0.17 3.40 -46.14
C CYS A 6 -0.92 4.23 -45.39
N VAL A 7 -0.63 4.60 -44.14
CA VAL A 7 -1.15 5.73 -43.30
C VAL A 7 -2.67 5.88 -43.07
N GLY A 8 -3.21 6.15 -41.87
CA GLY A 8 -2.66 6.66 -40.62
C GLY A 8 -3.66 7.64 -39.98
N ALA A 9 -3.62 7.75 -38.64
CA ALA A 9 -4.18 8.81 -37.78
C ALA A 9 -5.71 8.82 -37.53
N LEU A 10 -6.18 8.58 -36.29
CA LEU A 10 -6.28 9.51 -35.13
C LEU A 10 -7.33 10.62 -35.33
N ARG A 11 -8.45 10.59 -34.60
CA ARG A 11 -8.68 11.36 -33.35
C ARG A 11 -10.15 11.44 -32.94
N ALA A 12 -10.31 11.49 -31.61
CA ALA A 12 -11.28 12.28 -30.85
C ALA A 12 -12.73 11.75 -30.74
N ALA A 13 -12.95 10.90 -29.74
CA ALA A 13 -14.19 10.95 -28.99
C ALA A 13 -13.99 11.87 -27.78
N ARG A 14 -14.61 13.05 -27.87
CA ARG A 14 -14.84 13.97 -26.77
C ARG A 14 -15.74 13.27 -25.75
N PHE A 15 -15.33 13.11 -24.51
CA PHE A 15 -16.28 12.90 -23.41
C PHE A 15 -16.29 14.12 -22.51
N SER A 16 -17.48 14.68 -22.46
CA SER A 16 -17.82 15.96 -21.88
C SER A 16 -17.63 15.92 -20.37
N CYS A 17 -16.79 16.83 -19.87
CA CYS A 17 -16.88 17.35 -18.53
C CYS A 17 -18.33 17.85 -18.32
N ARG A 18 -19.10 17.17 -17.46
CA ARG A 18 -20.38 17.69 -16.99
C ARG A 18 -20.43 17.53 -15.47
N ARG A 19 -20.11 18.65 -14.83
CA ARG A 19 -20.49 19.00 -13.46
C ARG A 19 -21.96 18.65 -13.18
N TYR A 20 -22.20 18.02 -12.03
CA TYR A 20 -23.40 18.06 -11.17
C TYR A 20 -22.94 17.31 -9.90
N PHE A 21 -22.71 17.86 -8.71
CA PHE A 21 -23.30 18.94 -7.90
C PHE A 21 -24.82 18.82 -7.71
N SER A 22 -25.20 17.96 -6.77
CA SER A 22 -26.41 18.01 -5.94
C SER A 22 -26.09 17.18 -4.69
N GLU A 23 -25.67 17.78 -3.58
CA GLU A 23 -26.57 18.09 -2.47
C GLU A 23 -27.70 17.07 -2.31
N LEU A 24 -27.46 16.03 -1.50
CA LEU A 24 -28.40 15.40 -0.55
C LEU A 24 -27.90 14.00 -0.14
N GLN A 25 -27.03 13.93 0.87
CA GLN A 25 -27.17 12.99 1.99
C GLN A 25 -26.17 13.33 3.11
N ARG A 26 -26.54 14.38 3.84
CA ARG A 26 -26.24 14.61 5.27
C ARG A 26 -27.48 13.99 5.97
N GLU A 27 -27.45 13.08 6.94
CA GLU A 27 -26.89 13.16 8.28
C GLU A 27 -27.16 11.87 9.10
N ARG A 28 -26.41 11.74 10.22
CA ARG A 28 -26.70 11.06 11.51
C ARG A 28 -26.46 9.55 11.65
N ILE A 29 -25.46 9.20 12.48
CA ILE A 29 -25.62 8.58 13.82
C ILE A 29 -24.29 8.72 14.64
N ALA A 30 -24.42 9.40 15.79
CA ALA A 30 -23.67 9.42 17.08
C ALA A 30 -22.11 9.42 17.11
N GLU A 31 -21.39 10.43 17.63
CA GLU A 31 -21.38 11.06 18.98
C GLU A 31 -20.95 10.16 20.16
N ILE A 32 -19.64 10.03 20.45
CA ILE A 32 -19.09 9.88 21.83
C ILE A 32 -17.64 10.41 21.88
N TRP A 33 -17.43 11.74 21.97
CA TRP A 33 -16.17 12.28 22.52
C TRP A 33 -16.31 13.72 23.03
N HIS A 34 -17.14 13.94 24.04
CA HIS A 34 -17.07 15.15 24.87
C HIS A 34 -17.55 14.85 26.29
N ALA A 35 -16.66 14.31 27.12
CA ALA A 35 -16.71 14.51 28.57
C ALA A 35 -15.46 13.91 29.21
N ARG A 36 -14.44 14.74 29.46
CA ARG A 36 -13.76 14.79 30.77
C ARG A 36 -12.72 15.92 30.78
N PHE A 37 -13.09 16.94 31.55
CA PHE A 37 -12.22 17.81 32.35
C PHE A 37 -11.45 18.94 31.66
N SER A 38 -12.19 20.06 31.55
CA SER A 38 -11.66 21.40 31.78
C SER A 38 -11.19 21.59 33.24
N SER A 39 -10.31 22.58 33.40
CA SER A 39 -9.78 23.20 34.63
C SER A 39 -8.61 22.50 35.31
N PHE A 40 -7.41 23.05 35.13
CA PHE A 40 -6.84 23.95 36.15
C PHE A 40 -5.65 24.72 35.58
N ALA A 41 -5.80 26.04 35.48
CA ALA A 41 -4.70 26.97 35.30
C ALA A 41 -4.09 27.28 36.67
N SER A 42 -2.79 27.09 36.86
CA SER A 42 -2.00 27.84 37.83
C SER A 42 -0.49 27.64 37.63
N SER A 43 0.13 28.61 36.97
CA SER A 43 1.35 29.33 37.37
C SER A 43 2.42 28.67 38.28
N GLN A 44 3.66 28.74 37.76
CA GLN A 44 5.00 28.77 38.42
C GLN A 44 5.70 27.41 38.75
N PRO A 45 7.01 27.41 39.06
CA PRO A 45 8.12 27.57 38.11
C PRO A 45 9.18 26.43 38.26
N CYS A 46 10.19 26.48 37.42
CA CYS A 46 11.37 25.62 37.43
C CYS A 46 12.05 25.54 38.80
N THR A 47 12.17 24.34 39.37
CA THR A 47 13.26 24.00 40.31
C THR A 47 13.80 22.61 40.00
N TRP A 48 15.07 22.60 39.59
CA TRP A 48 15.93 21.43 39.60
C TRP A 48 16.18 20.96 41.03
N ARG A 49 16.28 19.64 41.22
CA ARG A 49 16.65 18.83 42.42
C ARG A 49 15.46 18.02 42.96
N GLN A 50 15.59 16.78 43.39
CA GLN A 50 16.72 15.85 43.47
C GLN A 50 16.13 14.50 43.89
N PHE A 51 16.72 13.42 43.35
CA PHE A 51 16.72 12.05 43.89
C PHE A 51 15.59 11.66 44.86
N SER A 52 14.71 10.78 44.39
CA SER A 52 14.21 9.75 45.28
C SER A 52 14.07 8.44 44.49
N GLN A 53 14.82 7.46 44.97
CA GLN A 53 14.82 6.09 44.50
C GLN A 53 13.38 5.56 44.55
N ARG A 54 12.76 5.34 43.38
CA ARG A 54 11.58 4.49 43.28
C ARG A 54 11.96 3.28 42.46
N ALA A 55 11.81 2.13 43.12
CA ALA A 55 11.99 0.81 42.58
C ALA A 55 11.37 0.70 41.19
N PHE A 56 12.17 0.28 40.21
CA PHE A 56 11.66 -0.26 38.97
C PHE A 56 10.95 -1.57 39.31
N HIS A 57 9.66 -1.50 39.64
CA HIS A 57 8.81 -2.66 39.49
C HIS A 57 8.69 -2.89 37.97
N VAL A 58 9.44 -3.89 37.49
CA VAL A 58 9.20 -4.51 36.19
C VAL A 58 7.83 -5.17 36.29
N ALA A 59 6.79 -4.42 35.95
CA ALA A 59 5.50 -4.98 35.60
C ALA A 59 5.64 -5.50 34.16
N SER A 60 6.08 -6.75 34.04
CA SER A 60 5.90 -7.55 32.83
C SER A 60 4.41 -7.75 32.64
N ASN A 61 3.78 -6.89 31.86
CA ASN A 61 2.56 -7.15 31.10
C ASN A 61 2.34 -5.99 30.13
N ALA A 62 3.32 -5.77 29.24
CA ALA A 62 3.03 -5.20 27.95
C ALA A 62 2.60 -6.35 27.03
N ALA A 63 1.34 -6.77 27.16
CA ALA A 63 0.70 -7.49 26.09
C ALA A 63 0.58 -6.47 24.94
N SER A 64 1.55 -6.49 24.02
CA SER A 64 1.38 -5.88 22.71
C SER A 64 0.06 -6.40 22.13
N PRO A 65 -0.75 -5.57 21.44
CA PRO A 65 -1.82 -6.10 20.63
C PRO A 65 -1.15 -6.93 19.53
N ALA A 66 -0.97 -8.22 19.80
CA ALA A 66 -0.71 -9.20 18.77
C ALA A 66 -1.94 -9.12 17.88
N TYR A 67 -1.75 -8.52 16.70
CA TYR A 67 -2.71 -8.56 15.62
C TYR A 67 -3.06 -10.03 15.39
N GLU A 68 -4.22 -10.46 15.91
CA GLU A 68 -4.69 -11.83 15.81
C GLU A 68 -4.94 -12.10 14.32
N LYS A 69 -3.98 -12.76 13.67
CA LYS A 69 -4.08 -13.27 12.31
C LYS A 69 -5.09 -14.42 12.29
N SER A 70 -6.37 -14.07 12.39
CA SER A 70 -7.51 -14.99 12.44
C SER A 70 -8.29 -14.88 11.13
N SER A 71 -7.78 -15.49 10.07
CA SER A 71 -8.63 -16.07 9.03
C SER A 71 -7.85 -17.18 8.32
N SER A 72 -8.36 -18.41 8.38
CA SER A 72 -7.76 -19.61 7.78
C SER A 72 -8.14 -19.79 6.30
N GLN A 73 -8.63 -18.74 5.66
CA GLN A 73 -9.07 -18.77 4.27
C GLN A 73 -7.88 -18.48 3.36
N THR A 74 -7.71 -19.33 2.35
CA THR A 74 -6.73 -19.13 1.29
C THR A 74 -7.44 -18.85 -0.03
N VAL A 75 -6.87 -17.95 -0.83
CA VAL A 75 -7.29 -17.64 -2.18
C VAL A 75 -6.13 -17.86 -3.14
N THR A 76 -6.45 -18.11 -4.41
CA THR A 76 -5.44 -18.33 -5.44
C THR A 76 -5.20 -17.03 -6.19
N ILE A 77 -3.95 -16.62 -6.37
CA ILE A 77 -3.58 -15.40 -7.12
C ILE A 77 -2.53 -15.77 -8.16
N SER A 78 -2.66 -15.21 -9.37
CA SER A 78 -1.71 -15.43 -10.47
C SER A 78 -0.84 -14.20 -10.68
N PHE A 79 0.47 -14.36 -10.52
CA PHE A 79 1.46 -13.32 -10.79
C PHE A 79 2.04 -13.47 -12.19
N VAL A 80 1.99 -12.41 -12.98
CA VAL A 80 2.65 -12.32 -14.28
C VAL A 80 3.99 -11.63 -14.09
N LEU A 81 5.07 -12.40 -14.17
CA LEU A 81 6.44 -11.92 -14.05
C LEU A 81 6.82 -11.03 -15.24
N PRO A 82 7.91 -10.24 -15.13
CA PRO A 82 8.42 -9.47 -16.25
C PRO A 82 8.79 -10.35 -17.45
N ASP A 83 9.22 -11.60 -17.23
CA ASP A 83 9.49 -12.56 -18.31
C ASP A 83 8.22 -13.08 -19.03
N ASN A 84 7.04 -12.54 -18.72
CA ASN A 84 5.71 -13.01 -19.13
C ASN A 84 5.41 -14.45 -18.68
N THR A 85 6.13 -14.94 -17.69
CA THR A 85 5.85 -16.23 -17.05
C THR A 85 4.78 -16.03 -15.98
N GLU A 86 3.73 -16.83 -16.04
CA GLU A 86 2.68 -16.82 -15.04
C GLU A 86 3.03 -17.79 -13.89
N LYS A 87 2.96 -17.30 -12.65
CA LYS A 87 3.12 -18.10 -11.43
C LYS A 87 1.87 -17.98 -10.59
N THR A 88 1.17 -19.09 -10.43
CA THR A 88 -0.01 -19.17 -9.56
C THR A 88 0.42 -19.56 -8.16
N VAL A 89 -0.07 -18.83 -7.16
CA VAL A 89 0.30 -19.01 -5.76
C VAL A 89 -0.94 -18.98 -4.86
N GLU A 90 -0.79 -19.56 -3.67
CA GLU A 90 -1.81 -19.49 -2.63
C GLU A 90 -1.50 -18.34 -1.68
N ALA A 91 -2.49 -17.47 -1.48
CA ALA A 91 -2.44 -16.31 -0.61
C ALA A 91 -3.40 -16.50 0.55
N LYS A 92 -3.02 -16.08 1.75
CA LYS A 92 -3.92 -16.07 2.90
C LYS A 92 -4.70 -14.75 2.93
N VAL A 93 -5.99 -14.83 3.25
CA VAL A 93 -6.82 -13.64 3.43
C VAL A 93 -6.25 -12.79 4.57
N GLY A 94 -6.15 -11.48 4.33
CA GLY A 94 -5.58 -10.50 5.25
C GLY A 94 -4.10 -10.19 5.05
N ASP A 95 -3.34 -11.05 4.35
CA ASP A 95 -1.94 -10.78 4.02
C ASP A 95 -1.85 -9.72 2.91
N THR A 96 -0.72 -9.02 2.82
CA THR A 96 -0.49 -8.07 1.73
C THR A 96 0.05 -8.78 0.49
N ILE A 97 -0.16 -8.21 -0.71
CA ILE A 97 0.39 -8.78 -1.95
C ILE A 97 1.92 -8.88 -1.91
N LEU A 98 2.59 -7.94 -1.24
CA LEU A 98 4.03 -7.97 -1.02
C LEU A 98 4.47 -9.19 -0.19
N GLU A 99 3.81 -9.46 0.93
CA GLU A 99 4.11 -10.62 1.79
C GLU A 99 3.87 -11.94 1.06
N VAL A 100 2.79 -12.03 0.30
CA VAL A 100 2.47 -13.21 -0.53
C VAL A 100 3.55 -13.44 -1.58
N ALA A 101 4.03 -12.39 -2.24
CA ALA A 101 5.10 -12.49 -3.22
C ALA A 101 6.39 -13.01 -2.58
N HIS A 102 6.80 -12.46 -1.42
CA HIS A 102 8.00 -12.91 -0.70
C HIS A 102 7.87 -14.34 -0.19
N ALA A 103 6.72 -14.73 0.36
CA ALA A 103 6.46 -16.09 0.82
C ALA A 103 6.57 -17.14 -0.31
N ASN A 104 6.27 -16.74 -1.54
CA ASN A 104 6.29 -17.62 -2.72
C ASN A 104 7.54 -17.43 -3.60
N ASN A 105 8.58 -16.75 -3.11
CA ASN A 105 9.83 -16.50 -3.85
C ASN A 105 9.61 -15.81 -5.21
N ILE A 106 8.67 -14.85 -5.25
CA ILE A 106 8.48 -13.96 -6.38
C ILE A 106 9.40 -12.75 -6.19
N GLU A 107 10.13 -12.38 -7.24
CA GLU A 107 11.04 -11.25 -7.25
C GLU A 107 10.25 -9.92 -7.31
N LEU A 108 9.69 -9.53 -6.16
CA LEU A 108 9.03 -8.25 -5.95
C LEU A 108 9.81 -7.46 -4.90
N GLU A 109 10.31 -6.29 -5.28
CA GLU A 109 11.10 -5.45 -4.38
C GLU A 109 10.23 -4.72 -3.35
N GLY A 110 10.65 -4.72 -2.09
CA GLY A 110 9.94 -4.05 -0.99
C GLY A 110 10.88 -3.31 -0.06
N ALA A 111 11.61 -2.31 -0.57
CA ALA A 111 12.72 -1.68 0.17
C ALA A 111 12.31 -1.04 1.51
N CYS A 112 11.06 -0.58 1.62
CA CYS A 112 10.51 0.04 2.83
C CYS A 112 9.60 -0.90 3.62
N GLU A 113 9.55 -2.19 3.29
CA GLU A 113 8.80 -3.23 4.03
C GLU A 113 7.30 -2.87 4.26
N GLY A 114 6.71 -2.12 3.33
CA GLY A 114 5.30 -1.73 3.39
C GLY A 114 4.99 -0.43 4.15
N ALA A 115 5.99 0.34 4.56
CA ALA A 115 5.81 1.64 5.22
C ALA A 115 5.31 2.79 4.30
N CYS A 116 4.78 2.48 3.11
CA CYS A 116 4.32 3.46 2.10
C CYS A 116 5.31 4.63 1.86
N SER A 117 6.61 4.32 1.91
CA SER A 117 7.71 5.28 1.80
C SER A 117 8.58 5.04 0.55
N CYS A 118 8.17 4.11 -0.30
CA CYS A 118 8.88 3.69 -1.49
C CYS A 118 7.89 3.16 -2.54
N SER A 119 8.28 3.19 -3.81
CA SER A 119 7.48 2.69 -4.94
C SER A 119 8.04 1.41 -5.58
N THR A 120 8.95 0.71 -4.89
CA THR A 120 9.57 -0.53 -5.41
C THR A 120 8.59 -1.70 -5.47
N CYS A 121 7.54 -1.67 -4.64
CA CYS A 121 6.48 -2.68 -4.56
C CYS A 121 5.33 -2.43 -5.53
N HIS A 122 5.56 -1.59 -6.54
CA HIS A 122 4.59 -1.26 -7.57
C HIS A 122 4.14 -2.51 -8.34
N VAL A 123 2.82 -2.67 -8.46
CA VAL A 123 2.18 -3.74 -9.23
C VAL A 123 1.11 -3.16 -10.13
N ILE A 124 0.83 -3.87 -11.22
CA ILE A 124 -0.19 -3.50 -12.20
C ILE A 124 -1.33 -4.51 -12.09
N LEU A 125 -2.52 -4.04 -11.73
CA LEU A 125 -3.70 -4.87 -11.61
C LEU A 125 -4.48 -4.92 -12.93
N GLU A 126 -5.28 -5.97 -13.10
CA GLU A 126 -6.31 -5.99 -14.13
C GLU A 126 -7.44 -5.00 -13.79
N PRO A 127 -8.08 -4.37 -14.79
CA PRO A 127 -9.13 -3.38 -14.55
C PRO A 127 -10.29 -3.93 -13.71
N GLU A 128 -10.68 -5.18 -13.94
CA GLU A 128 -11.77 -5.85 -13.21
C GLU A 128 -11.45 -5.95 -11.71
N VAL A 129 -10.21 -6.27 -11.38
CA VAL A 129 -9.72 -6.38 -10.00
C VAL A 129 -9.53 -5.00 -9.37
N TYR A 130 -9.10 -4.01 -10.16
CA TYR A 130 -8.88 -2.65 -9.70
C TYR A 130 -10.19 -1.98 -9.25
N ASP A 131 -11.28 -2.21 -9.98
CA ASP A 131 -12.60 -1.61 -9.70
C ASP A 131 -13.24 -2.16 -8.40
N GLU A 132 -12.87 -3.37 -7.97
CA GLU A 132 -13.34 -3.98 -6.73
C GLU A 132 -12.56 -3.48 -5.49
N LEU A 133 -11.37 -2.94 -5.69
CA LEU A 133 -10.50 -2.47 -4.62
C LEU A 133 -10.82 -1.02 -4.21
N PRO A 134 -10.55 -0.65 -2.94
CA PRO A 134 -10.68 0.75 -2.52
C PRO A 134 -9.70 1.63 -3.29
N GLU A 135 -10.09 2.88 -3.58
CA GLU A 135 -9.22 3.86 -4.22
C GLU A 135 -7.91 4.08 -3.43
N PRO A 136 -6.79 4.41 -4.09
CA PRO A 136 -5.54 4.74 -3.41
C PRO A 136 -5.69 5.95 -2.50
N SER A 137 -4.92 5.96 -1.41
CA SER A 137 -4.82 7.14 -0.56
C SER A 137 -3.93 8.21 -1.20
N GLU A 138 -4.11 9.48 -0.84
CA GLU A 138 -3.27 10.58 -1.35
C GLU A 138 -1.76 10.32 -1.16
N GLN A 139 -1.38 9.74 -0.01
CA GLN A 139 0.02 9.38 0.28
C GLN A 139 0.54 8.25 -0.63
N GLU A 140 -0.34 7.31 -1.01
CA GLU A 140 -0.01 6.25 -1.97
C GLU A 140 0.19 6.83 -3.37
N GLU A 141 -0.69 7.74 -3.80
CA GLU A 141 -0.62 8.42 -5.10
C GLU A 141 0.68 9.22 -5.26
N ASP A 142 1.06 9.99 -4.23
CA ASP A 142 2.32 10.74 -4.21
C ASP A 142 3.55 9.84 -4.46
N MET A 143 3.52 8.61 -3.95
CA MET A 143 4.61 7.64 -4.14
C MET A 143 4.49 6.92 -5.50
N LEU A 144 3.29 6.66 -5.98
CA LEU A 144 3.04 6.06 -7.30
C LEU A 144 3.54 6.95 -8.44
N ASP A 145 3.50 8.27 -8.28
CA ASP A 145 4.04 9.23 -9.27
C ASP A 145 5.55 9.07 -9.51
N LEU A 146 6.29 8.51 -8.55
CA LEU A 146 7.72 8.23 -8.68
C LEU A 146 8.01 6.88 -9.36
N ALA A 147 7.00 6.02 -9.51
CA ALA A 147 7.15 4.68 -10.07
C ALA A 147 7.50 4.71 -11.57
N ALA A 148 8.21 3.68 -12.03
CA ALA A 148 8.50 3.52 -13.44
C ALA A 148 7.30 2.89 -14.16
N CYS A 149 6.97 3.40 -15.36
CA CYS A 149 5.92 2.83 -16.21
C CYS A 149 4.53 2.79 -15.53
N LEU A 150 4.12 3.89 -14.89
CA LEU A 150 2.81 4.02 -14.25
C LEU A 150 1.66 3.82 -15.26
N THR A 151 0.67 3.02 -14.86
CA THR A 151 -0.59 2.77 -15.57
C THR A 151 -1.77 3.23 -14.71
N PRO A 152 -2.98 3.46 -15.26
CA PRO A 152 -4.13 3.84 -14.44
C PRO A 152 -4.59 2.76 -13.45
N THR A 153 -4.21 1.49 -13.66
CA THR A 153 -4.50 0.37 -12.75
C THR A 153 -3.32 0.00 -11.86
N SER A 154 -2.34 0.90 -11.75
CA SER A 154 -1.15 0.72 -10.92
C SER A 154 -1.45 1.01 -9.46
N ARG A 155 -0.93 0.16 -8.57
CA ARG A 155 -1.07 0.30 -7.12
C ARG A 155 0.20 -0.15 -6.40
N LEU A 156 0.37 0.26 -5.14
CA LEU A 156 1.43 -0.26 -4.30
C LEU A 156 0.98 -1.59 -3.70
N GLY A 157 1.64 -2.70 -4.07
CA GLY A 157 1.28 -4.04 -3.62
C GLY A 157 1.37 -4.23 -2.10
N CYS A 158 2.07 -3.36 -1.39
CA CYS A 158 2.12 -3.39 0.07
C CYS A 158 0.87 -2.81 0.76
N GLN A 159 0.09 -1.96 0.08
CA GLN A 159 -1.14 -1.37 0.63
C GLN A 159 -2.39 -2.21 0.30
N ILE A 160 -2.26 -3.17 -0.62
CA ILE A 160 -3.36 -4.05 -1.02
C ILE A 160 -3.36 -5.28 -0.12
N HIS A 161 -4.44 -5.42 0.65
CA HIS A 161 -4.74 -6.63 1.42
C HIS A 161 -5.48 -7.64 0.56
N VAL A 162 -5.16 -8.91 0.76
CA VAL A 162 -5.84 -10.02 0.12
C VAL A 162 -7.24 -10.18 0.73
N THR A 163 -8.26 -9.92 -0.07
CA THR A 163 -9.67 -10.19 0.25
C THR A 163 -10.12 -11.50 -0.41
N PRO A 164 -11.19 -12.15 0.06
CA PRO A 164 -11.74 -13.34 -0.58
C PRO A 164 -12.21 -13.11 -2.03
N ASP A 165 -12.51 -11.86 -2.39
CA ASP A 165 -13.00 -11.48 -3.71
C ASP A 165 -11.89 -11.52 -4.79
N LEU A 166 -10.62 -11.40 -4.39
CA LEU A 166 -9.45 -11.45 -5.27
C LEU A 166 -9.09 -12.87 -5.76
N ASN A 167 -10.03 -13.81 -5.69
CA ASN A 167 -9.77 -15.19 -6.06
C ASN A 167 -9.61 -15.35 -7.57
N ASN A 168 -8.47 -15.90 -8.00
CA ASN A 168 -7.99 -15.96 -9.38
C ASN A 168 -7.66 -14.60 -10.01
N ALA A 169 -7.43 -13.57 -9.20
CA ALA A 169 -6.95 -12.29 -9.69
C ALA A 169 -5.58 -12.44 -10.35
N LYS A 170 -5.38 -11.69 -11.44
CA LYS A 170 -4.10 -11.60 -12.13
C LYS A 170 -3.41 -10.28 -11.80
N ILE A 171 -2.17 -10.39 -11.33
CA ILE A 171 -1.34 -9.28 -10.91
C ILE A 171 -0.08 -9.29 -11.75
N ARG A 172 0.19 -8.20 -12.47
CA ARG A 172 1.36 -8.08 -13.33
C ARG A 172 2.46 -7.28 -12.65
N LEU A 173 3.69 -7.79 -12.73
CA LEU A 173 4.88 -7.08 -12.29
C LEU A 173 5.42 -6.19 -13.43
N PRO A 174 5.83 -4.95 -13.14
CA PRO A 174 6.52 -4.11 -14.11
C PRO A 174 7.90 -4.67 -14.46
N GLN A 175 8.43 -4.31 -15.64
CA GLN A 175 9.75 -4.77 -16.11
C GLN A 175 10.93 -4.18 -15.33
N ILE A 176 10.74 -2.99 -14.74
CA ILE A 176 11.79 -2.20 -14.15
C ILE A 176 11.21 -1.57 -12.88
N THR A 177 11.81 -1.86 -11.74
CA THR A 177 11.59 -1.12 -10.49
C THR A 177 12.78 -0.18 -10.28
N ARG A 178 12.52 1.08 -9.92
CA ARG A 178 13.57 2.04 -9.57
C ARG A 178 13.75 2.04 -8.07
N ASN A 179 14.65 1.20 -7.57
CA ASN A 179 15.22 1.44 -6.26
C ASN A 179 16.36 2.46 -6.44
N PHE A 180 16.22 3.66 -5.89
CA PHE A 180 17.28 4.67 -5.88
C PHE A 180 18.35 4.23 -4.88
N TYR A 181 19.08 3.16 -5.22
CA TYR A 181 20.27 2.79 -4.48
C TYR A 181 21.24 3.95 -4.66
N VAL A 182 21.56 4.64 -3.57
CA VAL A 182 22.74 5.50 -3.50
C VAL A 182 23.96 4.58 -3.61
N ASP A 183 24.34 4.34 -4.87
CA ASP A 183 25.65 3.99 -5.37
C ASP A 183 26.58 3.21 -4.41
N GLY A 184 26.54 1.88 -4.50
CA GLY A 184 27.74 1.04 -4.66
C GLY A 184 28.94 1.24 -3.73
N HIS A 185 28.78 1.79 -2.52
CA HIS A 185 29.87 1.92 -1.57
C HIS A 185 30.02 0.63 -0.76
N VAL A 186 30.88 -0.27 -1.23
CA VAL A 186 31.38 -1.38 -0.40
C VAL A 186 32.57 -0.83 0.38
N PRO A 187 32.45 -0.54 1.69
CA PRO A 187 33.61 -0.16 2.48
C PRO A 187 34.59 -1.33 2.47
N ALA A 188 35.85 -1.05 2.12
CA ALA A 188 36.90 -2.06 2.19
C ALA A 188 37.02 -2.56 3.64
N PRO A 189 37.11 -3.89 3.87
CA PRO A 189 37.37 -4.40 5.20
C PRO A 189 38.74 -3.91 5.67
N HIS A 190 38.77 -3.38 6.88
CA HIS A 190 39.98 -2.99 7.61
C HIS A 190 40.63 -4.21 8.26
#